data_AF-A0AB34NYP7-F1
#
_entry.id   AF-A0AB34NYP7-F1
#
_cell.length_a   1.000
_cell.length_b   1.000
_cell.length_c   1.000
_cell.angle_alpha   90.00
_cell.angle_beta   90.00
_cell.angle_gamma   90.00
#
_symmetry.space_group_name_H-M   'P 1'
#
loop_
_entity.id
_entity.type
_entity.pdbx_description
1 polymer ?
#
loop_
_entity_poly.entity_id
_entity_poly.type
_entity_poly.pdbx_seq_one_letter_code
_entity_poly.pdbx_strand_id
1 'polypeptide(L)'
;MDRLEELPMDNINLDGGHLSLEQLNAIFRTIPQEMDVLDENDRVVWSSMNKNRLFKRTEKDIGKTVFEVHPGHSQKHVKEVLNQMHAGNRNNISIMITKDEQPINISFYSLHNEDGKYIGCIEVTQAVKNLQVKGSKLRNILNVLKKH
;
A
#
# COMPACT_ATOMS: atom_id res chain seq x y z
N MET A 1 -19.63 -37.10 4.78
CA MET A 1 -19.30 -36.61 6.13
C MET A 1 -17.79 -36.53 6.20
N ASP A 2 -17.22 -35.46 5.66
CA ASP A 2 -15.80 -35.18 5.84
C ASP A 2 -15.67 -34.21 7.00
N ARG A 3 -14.88 -34.64 7.98
CA ARG A 3 -14.60 -33.93 9.21
C ARG A 3 -14.01 -32.57 8.86
N LEU A 4 -14.76 -31.52 9.19
CA LEU A 4 -14.18 -30.22 9.48
C LEU A 4 -13.30 -30.43 10.72
N GLU A 5 -12.03 -30.77 10.49
CA GLU A 5 -10.99 -30.56 11.49
C GLU A 5 -11.06 -29.08 11.85
N GLU A 6 -11.35 -28.79 13.13
CA GLU A 6 -11.26 -27.45 13.68
C GLU A 6 -9.86 -26.92 13.39
N LEU A 7 -9.76 -26.07 12.37
CA LEU A 7 -8.51 -25.40 12.05
C LEU A 7 -8.11 -24.60 13.29
N PRO A 8 -6.86 -24.76 13.78
CA PRO A 8 -6.39 -23.98 14.91
C PRO A 8 -6.59 -22.51 14.60
N MET A 9 -6.86 -21.72 15.65
CA MET A 9 -7.23 -20.30 15.68
C MET A 9 -6.23 -19.33 14.99
N ASP A 10 -5.29 -19.86 14.21
CA ASP A 10 -4.07 -19.23 13.68
C ASP A 10 -4.19 -18.76 12.22
N ASN A 11 -5.31 -19.05 11.56
CA ASN A 11 -5.54 -18.70 10.16
C ASN A 11 -6.50 -17.51 10.02
N ILE A 12 -6.02 -16.48 9.32
CA ILE A 12 -6.81 -15.32 8.89
C ILE A 12 -7.57 -15.71 7.62
N ASN A 13 -8.90 -15.65 7.67
CA ASN A 13 -9.76 -15.87 6.52
C ASN A 13 -9.78 -14.62 5.62
N LEU A 14 -9.54 -14.84 4.33
CA LEU A 14 -9.53 -13.83 3.28
C LEU A 14 -10.44 -14.32 2.14
N ASP A 15 -10.92 -13.42 1.28
CA ASP A 15 -11.85 -13.79 0.18
C ASP A 15 -11.30 -14.90 -0.72
N GLY A 16 -9.98 -14.93 -0.91
CA GLY A 16 -9.28 -15.91 -1.75
C GLY A 16 -8.78 -17.16 -1.02
N GLY A 17 -9.05 -17.34 0.28
CA GLY A 17 -8.58 -18.48 1.06
C GLY A 17 -8.22 -18.14 2.51
N HIS A 18 -7.17 -18.75 3.04
CA HIS A 18 -6.72 -18.49 4.40
C HIS A 18 -5.19 -18.47 4.47
N LEU A 19 -4.65 -17.64 5.36
CA LEU A 19 -3.21 -17.53 5.62
C LEU A 19 -2.94 -17.54 7.11
N SER A 20 -1.85 -18.16 7.53
CA SER A 20 -1.34 -17.93 8.88
C SER A 20 -0.79 -16.51 9.02
N LEU A 21 -0.74 -15.99 10.25
CA LEU A 21 -0.12 -14.69 10.51
C LEU A 21 1.36 -14.65 10.08
N GLU A 22 2.07 -15.78 10.17
CA GLU A 22 3.46 -15.90 9.71
C GLU A 22 3.56 -15.72 8.20
N GLN A 23 2.71 -16.40 7.44
CA GLN A 23 2.66 -16.28 5.98
C GLN A 23 2.33 -14.85 5.55
N LEU A 24 1.33 -14.23 6.20
CA LEU A 24 0.93 -12.86 5.91
C LEU A 24 2.09 -11.87 6.13
N ASN A 25 2.79 -11.98 7.26
CA ASN A 25 3.97 -11.15 7.54
C ASN A 25 5.12 -11.41 6.55
N ALA A 26 5.35 -12.67 6.17
CA ALA A 26 6.39 -13.02 5.21
C ALA A 26 6.12 -12.42 3.82
N ILE A 27 4.86 -12.43 3.36
CA ILE A 27 4.44 -11.80 2.10
C ILE A 27 4.81 -10.31 2.11
N PHE A 28 4.35 -9.56 3.11
CA PHE A 28 4.60 -8.11 3.18
C PHE A 28 6.09 -7.76 3.30
N ARG A 29 6.89 -8.57 4.00
CA ARG A 29 8.35 -8.38 4.09
C ARG A 29 9.09 -8.70 2.78
N THR A 30 8.51 -9.54 1.94
CA THR A 30 9.09 -9.97 0.66
C THR A 30 8.81 -8.98 -0.46
N ILE A 31 7.64 -8.34 -0.44
CA ILE A 31 7.26 -7.32 -1.42
C ILE A 31 8.19 -6.11 -1.28
N PRO A 32 8.86 -5.66 -2.36
CA PRO A 32 9.86 -4.59 -2.27
C PRO A 32 9.24 -3.19 -2.10
N GLN A 33 7.94 -3.04 -2.40
CA GLN A 33 7.21 -1.81 -2.14
C GLN A 33 7.05 -1.59 -0.65
N GLU A 34 7.20 -0.34 -0.28
CA GLU A 34 6.90 0.17 1.04
C GLU A 34 5.41 0.39 1.16
N MET A 35 4.82 -0.10 2.26
CA MET A 35 3.40 0.04 2.51
C MET A 35 3.19 0.58 3.92
N ASP A 36 2.28 1.54 4.04
CA ASP A 36 1.81 2.10 5.30
C ASP A 36 0.28 2.15 5.26
N VAL A 37 -0.37 1.61 6.29
CA VAL A 37 -1.82 1.65 6.43
C VAL A 37 -2.18 2.71 7.45
N LEU A 38 -3.05 3.60 7.04
CA LEU A 38 -3.74 4.57 7.88
C LEU A 38 -5.15 4.05 8.18
N ASP A 39 -5.61 4.16 9.41
CA ASP A 39 -7.00 3.91 9.77
C ASP A 39 -7.92 5.04 9.32
N GLU A 40 -9.21 4.92 9.62
CA GLU A 40 -10.22 5.93 9.30
C GLU A 40 -10.03 7.25 10.06
N ASN A 41 -9.10 7.33 11.02
CA ASN A 41 -8.77 8.53 11.78
C ASN A 41 -7.39 9.10 11.38
N ASP A 42 -6.88 8.70 10.22
CA ASP A 42 -5.58 9.07 9.67
C ASP A 42 -4.39 8.69 10.58
N ARG A 43 -4.56 7.68 11.45
CA ARG A 43 -3.49 7.13 12.29
C ARG A 43 -2.80 5.99 11.58
N VAL A 44 -1.49 5.96 11.70
CA VAL A 44 -0.68 4.86 11.19
C VAL A 44 -0.93 3.63 12.03
N VAL A 45 -1.59 2.62 11.48
CA VAL A 45 -1.89 1.37 12.20
C VAL A 45 -0.96 0.23 11.83
N TRP A 46 -0.36 0.29 10.65
CA TRP A 46 0.60 -0.72 10.21
C TRP A 46 1.60 -0.15 9.21
N SER A 47 2.79 -0.75 9.19
CA SER A 47 3.80 -0.48 8.18
C SER A 47 4.55 -1.76 7.84
N SER A 48 4.91 -1.94 6.57
CA SER A 48 5.65 -3.13 6.11
C SER A 48 7.07 -3.25 6.68
N MET A 49 7.60 -2.18 7.31
CA MET A 49 8.90 -2.15 8.00
C MET A 49 10.04 -2.85 7.23
N ASN A 50 10.09 -2.68 5.90
CA ASN A 50 11.15 -3.27 5.07
C ASN A 50 12.52 -2.86 5.63
N LYS A 51 13.55 -3.71 5.45
CA LYS A 51 14.88 -3.40 5.98
C LYS A 51 15.55 -2.21 5.29
N ASN A 52 15.32 -2.06 3.98
CA ASN A 52 15.97 -1.08 3.11
C ASN A 52 14.95 -0.09 2.53
N ARG A 53 14.16 0.56 3.38
CA ARG A 53 13.14 1.54 2.96
C ARG A 53 13.77 2.85 2.47
N LEU A 54 13.17 3.42 1.43
CA LEU A 54 13.37 4.76 0.88
C LEU A 54 12.97 5.85 1.89
N PHE A 55 11.92 5.63 2.66
CA PHE A 55 11.49 6.52 3.75
C PHE A 55 11.62 5.83 5.11
N LYS A 56 12.25 6.53 6.05
CA LYS A 56 12.47 6.01 7.39
C LYS A 56 11.13 5.87 8.10
N ARG A 57 10.93 4.73 8.74
CA ARG A 57 9.80 4.42 9.61
C ARG A 57 10.30 3.73 10.86
N THR A 58 9.69 4.03 12.00
CA THR A 58 10.01 3.41 13.28
C THR A 58 8.73 2.95 13.97
N GLU A 59 8.86 2.02 14.91
CA GLU A 59 7.73 1.56 15.73
C GLU A 59 7.07 2.71 16.53
N LYS A 60 7.83 3.76 16.86
CA LYS A 60 7.32 4.96 17.54
C LYS A 60 6.33 5.77 16.70
N ASP A 61 6.20 5.47 15.42
CA ASP A 61 5.31 6.17 14.51
C ASP A 61 3.94 5.49 14.42
N ILE A 62 3.83 4.22 14.85
CA ILE A 62 2.56 3.50 14.92
C ILE A 62 1.66 4.13 16.00
N GLY A 63 0.38 4.32 15.66
CA GLY A 63 -0.64 4.96 16.49
C GLY A 63 -0.66 6.49 16.40
N LYS A 64 0.37 7.13 15.84
CA LYS A 64 0.38 8.57 15.59
C LYS A 64 -0.42 8.92 14.35
N THR A 65 -0.97 10.12 14.31
CA THR A 65 -1.56 10.66 13.09
C THR A 65 -0.46 10.85 12.05
N VAL A 66 -0.83 10.69 10.77
CA VAL A 66 0.06 10.92 9.63
C VAL A 66 0.67 12.34 9.67
N PHE A 67 -0.08 13.32 10.19
CA PHE A 67 0.38 14.70 10.33
C PHE A 67 1.51 14.87 11.36
N GLU A 68 1.52 14.08 12.43
CA GLU A 68 2.57 14.13 13.45
C GLU A 68 3.92 13.59 12.94
N VAL A 69 3.91 12.79 11.87
CA VAL A 69 5.09 12.08 11.36
C VAL A 69 5.61 12.64 10.02
N HIS A 70 4.86 13.53 9.36
CA HIS A 70 5.32 14.19 8.12
C HIS A 70 5.79 15.63 8.35
N PRO A 71 6.86 16.06 7.63
CA PRO A 71 7.33 17.44 7.66
C PRO A 71 6.30 18.41 7.07
N GLY A 72 6.18 19.61 7.65
CA GLY A 72 5.07 20.55 7.41
C GLY A 72 4.80 20.95 5.95
N HIS A 73 5.78 20.87 5.05
CA HIS A 73 5.59 21.24 3.63
C HIS A 73 4.69 20.24 2.87
N SER A 74 4.64 18.97 3.26
CA SER A 74 3.80 17.95 2.61
C SER A 74 2.44 17.77 3.30
N GLN A 75 2.30 18.18 4.57
CA GLN A 75 1.09 17.99 5.37
C GLN A 75 -0.18 18.54 4.71
N LYS A 76 -0.11 19.72 4.07
CA LYS A 76 -1.28 20.33 3.43
C LYS A 76 -1.83 19.46 2.30
N HIS A 77 -0.96 18.92 1.44
CA HIS A 77 -1.36 18.08 0.32
C HIS A 77 -1.87 16.71 0.80
N VAL A 78 -1.19 16.10 1.78
CA VAL A 78 -1.64 14.83 2.37
C VAL A 78 -3.01 14.99 3.00
N LYS A 79 -3.23 16.09 3.76
CA LYS A 79 -4.53 16.39 4.38
C LYS A 79 -5.63 16.55 3.34
N GLU A 80 -5.36 17.25 2.24
CA GLU A 80 -6.33 17.42 1.17
C GLU A 80 -6.70 16.09 0.50
N VAL A 81 -5.71 15.23 0.23
CA VAL A 81 -5.94 13.90 -0.34
C VAL A 81 -6.79 13.05 0.59
N LEU A 82 -6.45 12.98 1.89
CA LEU A 82 -7.19 12.19 2.87
C LEU A 82 -8.62 12.72 3.01
N ASN A 83 -8.82 14.04 3.11
CA ASN A 83 -10.18 14.62 3.13
C ASN A 83 -11.02 14.20 1.91
N GLN A 84 -10.42 14.15 0.72
CA GLN A 84 -11.13 13.69 -0.49
C GLN A 84 -11.46 12.19 -0.43
N MET A 85 -10.58 11.37 0.15
CA MET A 85 -10.83 9.93 0.35
C MET A 85 -11.92 9.66 1.38
N HIS A 86 -11.87 10.34 2.52
CA HIS A 86 -12.92 10.29 3.55
C HIS A 86 -14.29 10.67 2.99
N ALA A 87 -14.34 11.70 2.13
CA ALA A 87 -15.58 12.14 1.47
C ALA A 87 -16.04 11.22 0.32
N GLY A 88 -15.29 10.16 -0.01
CA GLY A 88 -15.59 9.28 -1.15
C GLY A 88 -15.39 9.94 -2.52
N ASN A 89 -14.75 11.11 -2.57
CA ASN A 89 -14.52 11.87 -3.80
C ASN A 89 -13.25 11.43 -4.55
N ARG A 90 -12.43 10.56 -3.93
CA ARG A 90 -11.18 10.08 -4.49
C ARG A 90 -10.88 8.66 -4.01
N ASN A 91 -10.73 7.72 -4.94
CA ASN A 91 -10.33 6.36 -4.62
C ASN A 91 -8.81 6.17 -4.62
N ASN A 92 -8.09 6.98 -5.40
CA ASN A 92 -6.64 6.91 -5.47
C ASN A 92 -6.00 8.21 -5.96
N ILE A 93 -4.70 8.32 -5.71
CA ILE A 93 -3.81 9.31 -6.33
C ILE A 93 -2.39 8.75 -6.35
N SER A 94 -1.65 9.05 -7.41
CA SER A 94 -0.24 8.73 -7.53
C SER A 94 0.56 10.00 -7.79
N ILE A 95 1.68 10.13 -7.10
CA ILE A 95 2.59 11.26 -7.20
C ILE A 95 3.97 10.72 -7.55
N MET A 96 4.55 11.27 -8.61
CA MET A 96 5.93 11.02 -8.99
C MET A 96 6.83 12.06 -8.34
N ILE A 97 7.82 11.61 -7.59
CA ILE A 97 8.87 12.47 -7.04
C ILE A 97 10.24 11.95 -7.45
N THR A 98 11.25 12.79 -7.29
CA THR A 98 12.65 12.38 -7.41
C THR A 98 13.33 12.64 -6.08
N LYS A 99 14.00 11.63 -5.54
CA LYS A 99 14.80 11.72 -4.31
C LYS A 99 16.14 11.07 -4.59
N ASP A 100 17.25 11.76 -4.31
CA ASP A 100 18.61 11.22 -4.52
C ASP A 100 18.81 10.65 -5.95
N GLU A 101 18.34 11.38 -6.97
CA GLU A 101 18.34 10.99 -8.40
C GLU A 101 17.52 9.72 -8.75
N GLN A 102 16.79 9.17 -7.78
CA GLN A 102 15.93 8.02 -7.95
C GLN A 102 14.48 8.46 -8.17
N PRO A 103 13.83 8.08 -9.29
CA PRO A 103 12.41 8.28 -9.46
C PRO A 103 11.64 7.33 -8.54
N ILE A 104 10.68 7.90 -7.80
CA ILE A 104 9.84 7.21 -6.83
C ILE A 104 8.38 7.55 -7.15
N ASN A 105 7.55 6.51 -7.16
CA ASN A 105 6.10 6.65 -7.19
C ASN A 105 5.56 6.45 -5.77
N ILE A 106 4.76 7.40 -5.28
CA ILE A 106 4.02 7.30 -4.03
C ILE A 106 2.54 7.31 -4.39
N SER A 107 1.82 6.26 -4.03
CA SER A 107 0.39 6.12 -4.35
C SER A 107 -0.42 5.93 -3.08
N PHE A 108 -1.57 6.58 -3.01
CA PHE A 108 -2.54 6.42 -1.95
C PHE A 108 -3.78 5.75 -2.54
N TYR A 109 -4.32 4.77 -1.83
CA TYR A 109 -5.56 4.08 -2.20
C TYR A 109 -6.50 4.08 -1.00
N SER A 110 -7.74 4.55 -1.19
CA SER A 110 -8.75 4.46 -0.16
C SER A 110 -9.18 3.01 0.04
N LEU A 111 -9.33 2.62 1.30
CA LEU A 111 -9.79 1.31 1.71
C LEU A 111 -11.26 1.43 2.10
N HIS A 112 -12.08 0.52 1.58
CA HIS A 112 -13.51 0.46 1.86
C HIS A 112 -13.89 -0.95 2.26
N ASN A 113 -14.83 -1.08 3.20
CA ASN A 113 -15.44 -2.38 3.51
C ASN A 113 -16.49 -2.76 2.45
N GLU A 114 -17.14 -3.92 2.60
CA GLU A 114 -18.17 -4.42 1.68
C GLU A 114 -19.36 -3.46 1.52
N ASP A 115 -19.70 -2.69 2.56
CA ASP A 115 -20.78 -1.69 2.53
C ASP A 115 -20.35 -0.37 1.83
N GLY A 116 -19.10 -0.28 1.36
CA GLY A 116 -18.52 0.93 0.77
C GLY A 116 -18.10 1.98 1.80
N LYS A 117 -18.17 1.69 3.10
CA LYS A 117 -17.69 2.60 4.16
C LYS A 117 -16.17 2.73 4.08
N TYR A 118 -15.68 3.97 4.08
CA TYR A 118 -14.24 4.25 4.22
C TYR A 118 -13.71 3.71 5.55
N ILE A 119 -12.65 2.89 5.47
CA ILE A 119 -12.00 2.25 6.62
C ILE A 119 -10.50 2.59 6.72
N GLY A 120 -10.05 3.58 5.93
CA GLY A 120 -8.67 4.04 5.96
C GLY A 120 -8.05 4.14 4.57
N CYS A 121 -6.73 4.23 4.54
CA CYS A 121 -5.96 4.43 3.32
C CYS A 121 -4.68 3.59 3.39
N ILE A 122 -4.27 3.01 2.26
CA ILE A 122 -2.92 2.46 2.12
C ILE A 122 -2.07 3.39 1.26
N GLU A 123 -0.95 3.82 1.81
CA GLU A 123 0.15 4.44 1.07
C GLU A 123 1.09 3.34 0.57
N VAL A 124 1.44 3.40 -0.72
CA VAL A 124 2.39 2.50 -1.37
C VAL A 124 3.49 3.32 -2.02
N THR A 125 4.72 3.11 -1.57
CA THR A 125 5.91 3.76 -2.10
C THR A 125 6.78 2.76 -2.86
N GLN A 126 7.23 3.17 -4.06
CA GLN A 126 8.05 2.33 -4.91
C GLN A 126 9.11 3.12 -5.70
N ALA A 127 10.36 2.65 -5.64
CA ALA A 127 11.39 3.05 -6.60
C ALA A 127 11.06 2.49 -8.00
N VAL A 128 10.97 3.35 -9.01
CA VAL A 128 10.50 2.95 -10.35
C VAL A 128 11.59 2.95 -11.44
N LYS A 129 12.84 3.27 -11.10
CA LYS A 129 13.98 3.28 -12.06
C LYS A 129 14.10 1.98 -12.86
N ASN A 130 13.89 0.83 -12.21
CA ASN A 130 13.97 -0.49 -12.85
C ASN A 130 12.63 -0.98 -13.42
N LEU A 131 11.54 -0.24 -13.20
CA LEU A 131 10.22 -0.53 -13.76
C LEU A 131 9.95 0.27 -15.03
N GLN A 132 10.65 1.39 -15.22
CA GLN A 132 10.71 2.06 -16.52
C GLN A 132 11.42 1.15 -17.52
N VAL A 133 10.65 0.29 -18.19
CA VAL A 133 11.14 -0.42 -19.36
C VAL A 133 11.37 0.61 -20.47
N LYS A 134 12.62 1.07 -20.65
CA LYS A 134 13.08 1.52 -21.97
C LYS A 134 12.78 0.37 -22.95
N GLY A 135 11.70 0.49 -23.73
CA GLY A 135 11.23 -0.52 -24.68
C GLY A 135 9.76 -0.96 -24.57
N SER A 136 8.98 -0.41 -23.63
CA SER A 136 7.58 -0.81 -23.37
C SER A 136 6.63 -0.73 -24.58
N LYS A 137 6.89 0.11 -25.59
CA LYS A 137 6.02 0.15 -26.79
C LYS A 137 6.12 -1.14 -27.62
N LEU A 138 7.33 -1.66 -27.89
CA LEU A 138 7.49 -2.81 -28.79
C LEU A 138 7.04 -4.13 -28.15
N ARG A 139 7.34 -4.33 -26.85
CA ARG A 139 6.99 -5.56 -26.13
C ARG A 139 5.49 -5.68 -25.87
N ASN A 140 4.81 -4.56 -25.61
CA ASN A 140 3.35 -4.56 -25.45
C ASN A 140 2.63 -4.74 -26.79
N ILE A 141 3.13 -4.16 -27.89
CA ILE A 141 2.58 -4.40 -29.25
C ILE A 141 2.77 -5.86 -29.68
N LEU A 142 3.95 -6.45 -29.45
CA LEU A 142 4.22 -7.86 -29.78
C LEU A 142 3.33 -8.85 -29.01
N ASN A 143 2.99 -8.53 -27.75
CA ASN A 143 2.08 -9.36 -26.96
C ASN A 143 0.61 -9.22 -27.38
N VAL A 144 0.22 -8.09 -27.97
CA VAL A 144 -1.13 -7.90 -28.56
C VAL A 144 -1.26 -8.64 -29.89
N LEU A 145 -0.21 -8.65 -30.71
CA LEU A 145 -0.22 -9.33 -32.02
C LEU A 145 -0.09 -10.87 -31.94
N LYS A 146 0.45 -11.41 -30.84
CA LYS A 146 0.56 -12.87 -30.61
C LYS A 146 -0.70 -13.53 -30.07
N LYS A 147 -1.79 -12.79 -29.86
CA LYS A 147 -3.03 -13.31 -29.28
C LYS A 147 -4.15 -13.58 -30.29
N HIS A 148 -3.81 -13.73 -31.57
CA HIS A 148 -4.70 -14.23 -32.63
C HIS A 148 -4.02 -15.38 -33.38
#